data_AF-A0A3S4FCS5-F1
#
_entry.id   AF-A0A3S4FCS5-F1
#
_cell.length_a   1.000
_cell.length_b   1.000
_cell.length_c   1.000
_cell.angle_alpha   90.00
_cell.angle_beta   90.00
_cell.angle_gamma   90.00
#
_symmetry.space_group_name_H-M   'P 1'
#
loop_
_entity.id
_entity.type
_entity.pdbx_description
1 polymer ?
#
loop_
_entity_poly.entity_id
_entity_poly.type
_entity_poly.pdbx_seq_one_letter_code
_entity_poly.pdbx_strand_id
1 'polypeptide(L)'
;MKLLLALMLFMTFFAHAADPEPGSQYLQAAEAGDRRAQYFLADSWLSYGDLNKAEYWAQKAADSGDADACALLAQIKITNPVSLDYPDAKKLAEKAANAGSKAGEITLARILVNTQAGRPDYPKAISLLQKALKIWITTPRWMRKCCLA
;
A
#
# COMPACT_ATOMS: atom_id res chain seq x y z
N MET A 1 -2.55 -15.77 54.40
CA MET A 1 -1.62 -16.31 53.38
C MET A 1 -2.31 -16.94 52.17
N LYS A 2 -3.40 -17.72 52.32
CA LYS A 2 -4.15 -18.30 51.18
C LYS A 2 -4.83 -17.26 50.26
N LEU A 3 -5.32 -16.13 50.79
CA LEU A 3 -5.89 -15.03 49.99
C LEU A 3 -4.87 -14.27 49.12
N LEU A 4 -3.61 -14.15 49.59
CA LEU A 4 -2.55 -13.45 48.84
C LEU A 4 -2.08 -14.28 47.63
N LEU A 5 -2.00 -15.61 47.78
CA LEU A 5 -1.70 -16.53 46.69
C LEU A 5 -2.82 -16.59 45.64
N ALA A 6 -4.09 -16.51 46.07
CA ALA A 6 -5.24 -16.45 45.17
C ALA A 6 -5.32 -15.13 44.38
N LEU A 7 -4.91 -14.00 44.98
CA LEU A 7 -4.87 -12.70 44.31
C LEU A 7 -3.73 -12.60 43.27
N MET A 8 -2.58 -13.23 43.55
CA MET A 8 -1.47 -13.31 42.59
C MET A 8 -1.82 -14.20 41.39
N LEU A 9 -2.55 -15.29 41.59
CA LEU A 9 -3.06 -16.15 40.51
C LEU A 9 -4.13 -15.48 39.64
N PHE A 10 -4.88 -14.53 40.20
CA PHE A 10 -5.91 -13.76 39.47
C PHE A 10 -5.29 -12.66 38.58
N MET A 11 -4.19 -12.04 39.03
CA MET A 11 -3.44 -11.04 38.26
C MET A 11 -2.70 -11.63 37.05
N THR A 12 -2.36 -12.93 37.09
CA THR A 12 -1.70 -13.62 35.96
C THR A 12 -2.67 -14.12 34.89
N PHE A 13 -3.99 -14.00 35.10
CA PHE A 13 -5.01 -14.59 34.21
C PHE A 13 -5.52 -13.64 33.11
N PHE A 14 -5.25 -12.33 33.20
CA PHE A 14 -5.66 -11.34 32.19
C PHE A 14 -4.46 -10.78 31.43
N ALA A 15 -3.65 -11.65 30.83
CA ALA A 15 -2.63 -11.22 29.88
C ALA A 15 -2.43 -12.24 28.75
N HIS A 16 -3.52 -12.86 28.28
CA HIS A 16 -3.57 -13.28 26.88
C HIS A 16 -4.06 -12.06 26.10
N ALA A 17 -3.14 -11.13 25.82
CA ALA A 17 -3.39 -10.10 24.82
C ALA A 17 -3.60 -10.87 23.51
N ALA A 18 -4.85 -10.97 23.05
CA ALA A 18 -5.09 -11.35 21.67
C ALA A 18 -4.24 -10.44 20.79
N ASP A 19 -3.52 -11.01 19.83
CA ASP A 19 -2.69 -10.21 18.94
C ASP A 19 -3.55 -9.10 18.34
N PRO A 20 -3.11 -7.83 18.44
CA PRO A 20 -3.92 -6.72 17.94
C PRO A 20 -4.16 -6.92 16.44
N GLU A 21 -5.40 -6.73 16.00
CA GLU A 21 -5.76 -6.79 14.58
C GLU A 21 -4.81 -5.89 13.75
N PRO A 22 -4.41 -6.32 12.53
CA PRO A 22 -3.58 -5.54 11.63
C PRO A 22 -4.06 -4.10 11.49
N GLY A 23 -3.18 -3.15 11.80
CA GLY A 23 -3.48 -1.72 11.68
C GLY A 23 -4.51 -1.19 12.68
N SER A 24 -4.78 -1.89 13.78
CA SER A 24 -5.74 -1.47 14.82
C SER A 24 -5.54 -0.02 15.31
N GLN A 25 -4.30 0.50 15.31
CA GLN A 25 -4.01 1.90 15.63
C GLN A 25 -4.67 2.92 14.67
N TYR A 26 -5.03 2.49 13.46
CA TYR A 26 -5.69 3.33 12.46
C TYR A 26 -7.21 3.18 12.45
N LEU A 27 -7.76 2.14 13.10
CA LEU A 27 -9.16 1.74 12.95
C LEU A 27 -10.14 2.87 13.28
N GLN A 28 -9.99 3.49 14.44
CA GLN A 28 -10.90 4.56 14.88
C GLN A 28 -10.94 5.73 13.89
N ALA A 29 -9.78 6.18 13.40
CA ALA A 29 -9.70 7.27 12.44
C ALA A 29 -10.20 6.84 11.05
N ALA A 30 -9.93 5.60 10.65
CA ALA A 30 -10.39 5.05 9.38
C ALA A 30 -11.92 4.93 9.32
N GLU A 31 -12.54 4.51 10.42
CA GLU A 31 -14.00 4.47 10.61
C GLU A 31 -14.61 5.87 10.63
N ALA A 32 -13.90 6.86 11.17
CA ALA A 32 -14.29 8.27 11.13
C ALA A 32 -14.13 8.91 9.73
N GLY A 33 -13.62 8.18 8.73
CA GLY A 33 -13.49 8.66 7.36
C GLY A 33 -12.15 9.30 7.02
N ASP A 34 -11.14 9.22 7.89
CA ASP A 34 -9.80 9.73 7.56
C ASP A 34 -9.18 8.86 6.45
N ARG A 35 -9.01 9.45 5.26
CA ARG A 35 -8.50 8.73 4.08
C ARG A 35 -7.09 8.15 4.28
N ARG A 36 -6.23 8.81 5.08
CA ARG A 36 -4.87 8.32 5.33
C ARG A 36 -4.89 7.16 6.32
N ALA A 37 -5.71 7.23 7.35
CA ALA A 37 -5.93 6.10 8.25
C ALA A 37 -6.52 4.90 7.51
N GLN A 38 -7.50 5.11 6.62
CA GLN A 38 -8.04 4.06 5.76
C GLN A 38 -6.96 3.45 4.86
N TYR A 39 -6.09 4.26 4.26
CA TYR A 39 -4.94 3.78 3.49
C TYR A 39 -3.99 2.92 4.34
N PHE A 40 -3.58 3.39 5.52
CA PHE A 40 -2.66 2.63 6.38
C PHE A 40 -3.28 1.35 6.94
N LEU A 41 -4.57 1.36 7.21
CA LEU A 41 -5.32 0.16 7.60
C LEU A 41 -5.35 -0.84 6.43
N ALA A 42 -5.62 -0.38 5.21
CA ALA A 42 -5.57 -1.21 4.02
C ALA A 42 -4.19 -1.83 3.78
N ASP A 43 -3.12 -1.05 3.93
CA ASP A 43 -1.73 -1.50 3.78
C ASP A 43 -1.34 -2.52 4.86
N SER A 44 -1.83 -2.33 6.09
CA SER A 44 -1.67 -3.30 7.19
C SER A 44 -2.35 -4.63 6.85
N TRP A 45 -3.57 -4.59 6.33
CA TRP A 45 -4.29 -5.79 5.88
C TRP A 45 -3.63 -6.48 4.69
N LEU A 46 -3.11 -5.71 3.74
CA LEU A 46 -2.35 -6.24 2.61
C LEU A 46 -1.10 -6.98 3.09
N SER A 47 -0.37 -6.38 4.02
CA SER A 47 0.84 -6.96 4.62
C SER A 47 0.53 -8.23 5.42
N TYR A 48 -0.64 -8.28 6.07
CA TYR A 48 -1.13 -9.47 6.76
C TYR A 48 -1.61 -10.58 5.80
N GLY A 49 -1.93 -10.22 4.55
CA GLY A 49 -2.38 -11.14 3.51
C GLY A 49 -3.90 -11.28 3.37
N ASP A 50 -4.69 -10.48 4.10
CA ASP A 50 -6.15 -10.43 3.91
C ASP A 50 -6.48 -9.44 2.80
N LEU A 51 -6.45 -9.93 1.56
CA LEU A 51 -6.68 -9.12 0.36
C LEU A 51 -8.09 -8.51 0.31
N ASN A 52 -9.09 -9.18 0.89
CA ASN A 52 -10.47 -8.69 0.89
C ASN A 52 -10.62 -7.47 1.82
N LYS A 53 -10.06 -7.55 3.04
CA LYS A 53 -10.05 -6.40 3.95
C LYS A 53 -9.17 -5.28 3.41
N ALA A 54 -8.03 -5.61 2.81
CA ALA A 54 -7.16 -4.63 2.15
C ALA A 54 -7.90 -3.89 1.03
N GLU A 55 -8.61 -4.61 0.16
CA GLU A 55 -9.37 -4.03 -0.94
C GLU A 55 -10.47 -3.10 -0.45
N TYR A 56 -11.23 -3.53 0.57
CA TYR A 56 -12.29 -2.74 1.17
C TYR A 56 -11.80 -1.39 1.68
N TRP A 57 -10.72 -1.38 2.46
CA TRP A 57 -10.17 -0.14 3.03
C TRP A 57 -9.45 0.71 1.98
N ALA A 58 -8.74 0.09 1.03
CA ALA A 58 -8.11 0.79 -0.08
C ALA A 58 -9.14 1.50 -0.97
N GLN A 59 -10.28 0.84 -1.24
CA GLN A 59 -11.38 1.42 -2.00
C GLN A 59 -11.94 2.67 -1.30
N LYS A 60 -12.25 2.59 0.00
CA LYS A 60 -12.72 3.75 0.77
C LYS A 60 -11.75 4.94 0.71
N ALA A 61 -10.46 4.68 0.88
CA ALA A 61 -9.44 5.72 0.82
C ALA A 61 -9.31 6.32 -0.61
N ALA A 62 -9.36 5.47 -1.64
CA ALA A 62 -9.30 5.88 -3.05
C ALA A 62 -10.52 6.71 -3.49
N ASP A 63 -11.70 6.35 -3.00
CA ASP A 63 -12.95 7.10 -3.22
C ASP A 63 -12.90 8.47 -2.52
N SER A 64 -12.21 8.55 -1.39
CA SER A 64 -11.91 9.80 -0.67
C SER A 64 -10.76 10.62 -1.28
N GLY A 65 -10.24 10.20 -2.45
CA GLY A 65 -9.25 10.92 -3.23
C GLY A 65 -7.79 10.68 -2.83
N ASP A 66 -7.48 9.68 -2.00
CA ASP A 66 -6.10 9.35 -1.68
C ASP A 66 -5.39 8.67 -2.87
N ALA A 67 -4.30 9.30 -3.34
CA ALA A 67 -3.57 8.84 -4.50
C ALA A 67 -2.77 7.55 -4.25
N ASP A 68 -2.23 7.38 -3.03
CA ASP A 68 -1.51 6.16 -2.66
C ASP A 68 -2.48 4.99 -2.47
N ALA A 69 -3.70 5.26 -1.99
CA ALA A 69 -4.76 4.26 -1.95
C ALA A 69 -5.21 3.82 -3.34
N CYS A 70 -5.29 4.73 -4.32
CA CYS A 70 -5.53 4.34 -5.72
C CYS A 70 -4.42 3.40 -6.23
N ALA A 71 -3.15 3.66 -5.87
CA ALA A 71 -2.03 2.78 -6.23
C ALA A 71 -2.10 1.41 -5.52
N LEU A 72 -2.49 1.39 -4.24
CA LEU A 72 -2.67 0.18 -3.45
C LEU A 72 -3.82 -0.67 -4.00
N LEU A 73 -4.95 -0.06 -4.33
CA LEU A 73 -6.08 -0.74 -4.95
C LEU A 73 -5.71 -1.32 -6.34
N ALA A 74 -4.94 -0.57 -7.14
CA ALA A 74 -4.41 -1.08 -8.39
C ALA A 74 -3.48 -2.29 -8.19
N GLN A 75 -2.63 -2.26 -7.16
CA GLN A 75 -1.77 -3.37 -6.78
C GLN A 75 -2.59 -4.61 -6.39
N ILE A 76 -3.66 -4.43 -5.62
CA ILE A 76 -4.57 -5.50 -5.21
C ILE A 76 -5.24 -6.12 -6.43
N LYS A 77 -5.74 -5.31 -7.37
CA LYS A 77 -6.40 -5.76 -8.60
C LYS A 77 -5.49 -6.49 -9.60
N ILE A 78 -4.17 -6.54 -9.37
CA ILE A 78 -3.25 -7.39 -10.15
C ILE A 78 -2.61 -8.53 -9.33
N THR A 79 -3.02 -8.70 -8.07
CA THR A 79 -2.50 -9.75 -7.17
C THR A 79 -3.59 -10.60 -6.54
N ASN A 80 -4.76 -10.05 -6.24
CA ASN A 80 -5.90 -10.79 -5.71
C ASN A 80 -6.57 -11.58 -6.84
N PRO A 81 -6.52 -12.93 -6.83
CA PRO A 81 -7.13 -13.74 -7.88
C PRO A 81 -8.66 -13.57 -7.96
N VAL A 82 -9.30 -13.19 -6.84
CA VAL A 82 -10.76 -13.05 -6.75
C VAL A 82 -11.25 -11.79 -7.47
N SER A 83 -10.48 -10.70 -7.42
CA SER A 83 -10.80 -9.39 -8.00
C SER A 83 -9.80 -8.95 -9.07
N LEU A 84 -9.14 -9.92 -9.72
CA LEU A 84 -8.11 -9.67 -10.72
C LEU A 84 -8.67 -8.92 -11.93
N ASP A 85 -8.21 -7.69 -12.14
CA ASP A 85 -8.64 -6.83 -13.24
C ASP A 85 -7.51 -5.86 -13.63
N TYR A 86 -6.71 -6.26 -14.62
CA TYR A 86 -5.60 -5.44 -15.13
C TYR A 86 -6.06 -4.14 -15.81
N PRO A 87 -7.10 -4.13 -16.67
CA PRO A 87 -7.64 -2.89 -17.23
C PRO A 87 -8.08 -1.86 -16.17
N ASP A 88 -8.77 -2.29 -15.12
CA ASP A 88 -9.18 -1.40 -14.03
C ASP A 88 -7.99 -0.96 -13.18
N ALA A 89 -7.09 -1.88 -12.84
CA ALA A 89 -5.84 -1.57 -12.15
C ALA A 89 -5.01 -0.52 -12.92
N LYS A 90 -4.98 -0.59 -14.26
CA LYS A 90 -4.28 0.39 -15.09
C LYS A 90 -4.87 1.79 -14.91
N LYS A 91 -6.20 1.93 -14.96
CA LYS A 91 -6.88 3.23 -14.75
C LYS A 91 -6.59 3.80 -13.36
N LEU A 92 -6.65 2.96 -12.34
CA LEU A 92 -6.35 3.34 -10.96
C LEU A 92 -4.90 3.79 -10.78
N ALA A 93 -3.94 3.05 -11.36
CA ALA A 93 -2.53 3.40 -11.31
C ALA A 93 -2.22 4.67 -12.13
N GLU A 94 -2.87 4.89 -13.26
CA GLU A 94 -2.79 6.15 -14.02
C GLU A 94 -3.34 7.33 -13.21
N LYS A 95 -4.48 7.16 -12.54
CA LYS A 95 -5.03 8.17 -11.62
C LYS A 95 -4.03 8.51 -10.50
N ALA A 96 -3.45 7.49 -9.87
CA ALA A 96 -2.45 7.65 -8.80
C ALA A 96 -1.18 8.38 -9.29
N ALA A 97 -0.63 7.96 -10.43
CA ALA A 97 0.58 8.55 -11.01
C ALA A 97 0.34 10.02 -11.42
N ASN A 98 -0.82 10.32 -12.02
CA ASN A 98 -1.19 11.70 -12.39
C ASN A 98 -1.39 12.60 -11.17
N ALA A 99 -1.83 12.03 -10.04
CA ALA A 99 -1.92 12.73 -8.76
C ALA A 99 -0.57 12.83 -8.01
N GLY A 100 0.53 12.36 -8.61
CA GLY A 100 1.88 12.47 -8.05
C GLY A 100 2.28 11.34 -7.08
N SER A 101 1.48 10.26 -6.98
CA SER A 101 1.87 9.10 -6.18
C SER A 101 3.01 8.34 -6.84
N LYS A 102 4.14 8.23 -6.14
CA LYS A 102 5.28 7.40 -6.56
C LYS A 102 4.91 5.92 -6.61
N ALA A 103 4.10 5.44 -5.66
CA ALA A 103 3.55 4.10 -5.68
C ALA A 103 2.70 3.88 -6.93
N GLY A 104 1.92 4.89 -7.33
CA GLY A 104 1.18 4.90 -8.59
C GLY A 104 2.06 4.74 -9.83
N GLU A 105 3.17 5.49 -9.91
CA GLU A 105 4.13 5.39 -11.02
C GLU A 105 4.76 3.99 -11.12
N ILE A 106 5.17 3.41 -9.98
CA ILE A 106 5.76 2.07 -9.92
C ILE A 106 4.73 1.00 -10.30
N THR A 107 3.52 1.07 -9.72
CA THR A 107 2.44 0.12 -10.02
C THR A 107 2.03 0.20 -11.48
N LEU A 108 1.92 1.41 -12.05
CA LEU A 108 1.62 1.59 -13.46
C LEU A 108 2.71 0.99 -14.35
N ALA A 109 4.00 1.21 -14.04
CA ALA A 109 5.10 0.62 -14.80
C ALA A 109 5.02 -0.92 -14.81
N ARG A 110 4.71 -1.54 -13.66
CA ARG A 110 4.52 -3.00 -13.57
C ARG A 110 3.31 -3.48 -14.39
N ILE A 111 2.22 -2.73 -14.41
CA ILE A 111 1.03 -3.05 -15.20
C ILE A 111 1.34 -2.96 -16.71
N LEU A 112 2.08 -1.93 -17.14
CA LEU A 112 2.38 -1.67 -18.55
C LEU A 112 3.30 -2.72 -19.20
N VAL A 113 4.04 -3.50 -18.42
CA VAL A 113 4.85 -4.61 -18.97
C VAL A 113 4.09 -5.93 -19.03
N ASN A 114 2.86 -5.98 -18.52
CA ASN A 114 2.02 -7.17 -18.49
C ASN A 114 1.00 -7.17 -19.64
N THR A 115 0.89 -8.29 -20.36
CA THR A 115 -0.02 -8.44 -21.51
C THR A 115 -1.50 -8.47 -21.14
N GLN A 116 -1.84 -8.77 -19.89
CA GLN A 116 -3.22 -8.75 -19.39
C GLN A 116 -3.78 -7.32 -19.33
N ALA A 117 -2.92 -6.30 -19.28
CA ALA A 117 -3.30 -4.89 -19.34
C ALA A 117 -3.42 -4.33 -20.78
N GLY A 118 -3.37 -5.21 -21.78
CA GLY A 118 -3.32 -4.88 -23.20
C GLY A 118 -1.90 -4.98 -23.78
N ARG A 119 -1.66 -4.30 -24.92
CA ARG A 119 -0.33 -4.28 -25.54
C ARG A 119 0.68 -3.62 -24.59
N PRO A 120 1.79 -4.30 -24.24
CA PRO A 120 2.79 -3.72 -23.35
C PRO A 120 3.42 -2.44 -23.89
N ASP A 121 3.72 -1.51 -22.97
CA ASP A 121 4.38 -0.23 -23.24
C ASP A 121 5.65 -0.11 -22.38
N TYR A 122 6.70 -0.81 -22.82
CA TYR A 122 8.00 -0.81 -22.14
C TYR A 122 8.63 0.59 -22.05
N PRO A 123 8.64 1.42 -23.11
CA PRO A 123 9.20 2.78 -23.02
C PRO A 123 8.54 3.64 -21.95
N LYS A 124 7.20 3.62 -21.86
CA LYS A 124 6.48 4.36 -20.81
C LYS A 124 6.78 3.79 -19.43
N ALA A 125 6.84 2.47 -19.27
CA ALA A 125 7.19 1.83 -17.99
C ALA A 125 8.59 2.25 -17.49
N ILE A 126 9.59 2.25 -18.38
CA ILE A 126 10.97 2.69 -18.05
C ILE A 126 10.98 4.16 -17.62
N SER A 127 10.28 5.02 -18.36
CA SER A 127 10.18 6.46 -18.05
C SER A 127 9.56 6.71 -16.67
N LEU A 128 8.49 5.99 -16.33
CA LEU A 128 7.86 6.06 -15.01
C LEU A 128 8.81 5.63 -13.88
N LEU A 129 9.54 4.53 -14.05
CA LEU A 129 10.52 4.07 -13.06
C LEU A 129 11.68 5.06 -12.90
N GLN A 130 12.19 5.61 -14.00
CA GLN A 130 13.22 6.64 -13.96
C GLN A 130 12.74 7.89 -13.21
N LYS A 131 11.49 8.32 -13.44
CA LYS A 131 10.88 9.46 -12.74
C LYS A 131 10.75 9.18 -11.23
N ALA A 132 10.24 7.99 -10.87
CA ALA A 132 10.10 7.57 -9.48
C ALA A 132 11.46 7.55 -8.74
N LEU A 133 12.54 7.11 -9.42
CA LEU A 133 13.90 7.05 -8.88
C LEU A 133 14.63 8.40 -8.88
N LYS A 134 14.40 9.28 -9.86
CA LYS A 134 15.14 10.56 -10.00
C LYS A 134 14.93 11.52 -8.83
N ILE A 135 13.81 11.41 -8.11
CA ILE A 135 13.58 12.18 -6.88
C ILE A 135 14.43 11.65 -5.72
N TRP A 136 14.72 10.35 -5.70
CA TRP A 136 15.62 9.73 -4.71
C TRP A 136 17.10 9.95 -5.06
N ILE A 137 17.41 9.99 -6.35
CA ILE A 137 18.75 10.20 -6.89
C ILE A 137 18.89 11.66 -7.34
N THR A 138 18.68 12.62 -6.45
CA THR A 138 19.37 13.91 -6.55
C THR A 138 20.84 13.69 -6.19
N THR A 139 21.54 12.88 -6.97
CA THR A 139 23.00 12.83 -6.92
C THR A 139 23.52 14.25 -7.14
N PRO A 140 24.28 14.80 -6.19
CA PRO A 140 24.88 16.11 -6.35
C PRO A 140 25.65 16.20 -7.68
N ARG A 141 25.67 17.38 -8.29
CA ARG A 141 26.33 17.62 -9.59
C ARG A 141 27.77 17.12 -9.65
N TRP A 142 28.48 17.03 -8.52
CA TRP A 142 29.85 16.55 -8.42
C TRP A 142 30.03 15.02 -8.59
N MET A 143 29.03 14.19 -8.27
CA MET A 143 29.13 12.73 -8.47
C MET A 143 29.05 12.30 -9.96
N ARG A 144 28.52 13.16 -10.84
CA ARG A 144 28.43 12.88 -12.30
C ARG A 144 29.78 12.89 -13.02
N LYS A 145 30.84 13.44 -12.41
CA LYS A 145 32.17 13.53 -13.04
C LYS A 145 33.07 12.32 -12.74
N CYS A 146 32.68 11.41 -11.86
CA CYS A 146 33.55 10.30 -11.44
C CYS A 146 33.40 9.01 -12.28
N CYS A 147 32.37 8.87 -13.11
CA CYS A 147 32.19 7.68 -13.97
C CYS A 147 32.76 7.83 -15.39
N LEU A 148 33.56 8.87 -15.67
CA LEU A 148 34.19 9.10 -16.98
C LEU A 148 35.71 9.34 -16.87
N ALA A 149 36.36 8.76 -15.86
CA ALA A 149 37.81 8.71 -15.77
C ALA A 149 38.29 7.26 -15.77
#